data_AF-A0A1L8TPE4-F1
#
_entry.id   AF-A0A1L8TPE4-F1
#
_cell.length_a   1.000
_cell.length_b   1.000
_cell.length_c   1.000
_cell.angle_alpha   90.00
_cell.angle_beta   90.00
_cell.angle_gamma   90.00
#
_symmetry.space_group_name_H-M   'P 1'
#
loop_
_entity.id
_entity.type
_entity.pdbx_description
1 polymer ?
#
loop_
_entity_poly.entity_id
_entity_poly.type
_entity_poly.pdbx_seq_one_letter_code
_entity_poly.pdbx_strand_id
1 'polypeptide(L)'
;MKKNFNYILLIFMVSFNLRLGISSVSPLITVIKKDLALTNFQASLLTSIPVICMGIFAFCVIFFEQKFGKKSSIFLLLLLLGISTLSRGLFTNYFYLLFTAFIIGFCVAIIGPLLSGFIKQEFPENSGLLIGVYSLAMGLGSTFASGFALFLADYFDGGWNKSLAIWGSLSLISAIFWKNKISDDTPSSIMPVNQKIRLP
;
A
#
# COMPACT_ATOMS: atom_id res chain seq x y z
N MET A 1 18.06 -5.87 20.25
CA MET A 1 18.14 -6.51 18.92
C MET A 1 16.79 -7.03 18.39
N LYS A 2 16.00 -7.81 19.15
CA LYS A 2 14.69 -8.35 18.67
C LYS A 2 13.65 -7.28 18.26
N LYS A 3 13.62 -6.11 18.93
CA LYS A 3 12.70 -5.01 18.59
C LYS A 3 12.95 -4.48 17.17
N ASN A 4 14.21 -4.26 16.77
CA ASN A 4 14.58 -3.69 15.47
C ASN A 4 14.24 -4.62 14.29
N PHE A 5 14.53 -5.92 14.39
CA PHE A 5 14.21 -6.92 13.36
C PHE A 5 12.71 -6.95 13.02
N ASN A 6 11.91 -6.79 14.07
CA ASN A 6 10.47 -6.80 14.01
C ASN A 6 9.88 -5.59 13.25
N TYR A 7 10.50 -4.41 13.32
CA TYR A 7 10.10 -3.25 12.49
C TYR A 7 10.63 -3.36 11.07
N ILE A 8 11.83 -3.91 10.89
CA ILE A 8 12.40 -4.20 9.55
C ILE A 8 11.44 -5.10 8.77
N LEU A 9 10.99 -6.20 9.38
CA LEU A 9 10.06 -7.13 8.75
C LEU A 9 8.72 -6.47 8.41
N LEU A 10 8.21 -5.62 9.29
CA LEU A 10 6.95 -4.90 9.07
C LEU A 10 7.07 -3.87 7.94
N ILE A 11 8.14 -3.07 7.92
CA ILE A 11 8.43 -2.14 6.82
C ILE A 11 8.57 -2.93 5.51
N PHE A 12 9.32 -4.04 5.54
CA PHE A 12 9.46 -4.93 4.39
C PHE A 12 8.10 -5.41 3.88
N MET A 13 7.23 -5.95 4.74
CA MET A 13 5.90 -6.44 4.34
C MET A 13 5.01 -5.33 3.75
N VAL A 14 5.01 -4.14 4.35
CA VAL A 14 4.21 -3.00 3.87
C VAL A 14 4.75 -2.51 2.51
N SER A 15 6.06 -2.29 2.40
CA SER A 15 6.73 -1.86 1.17
C SER A 15 6.58 -2.85 0.03
N PHE A 16 6.70 -4.14 0.34
CA PHE A 16 6.47 -5.23 -0.61
C PHE A 16 5.04 -5.17 -1.15
N ASN A 17 4.05 -4.98 -0.27
CA ASN A 17 2.64 -4.90 -0.65
C ASN A 17 2.29 -3.69 -1.52
N LEU A 18 2.87 -2.51 -1.21
CA LEU A 18 2.65 -1.27 -1.97
C LEU A 18 2.95 -1.43 -3.46
N ARG A 19 3.88 -2.32 -3.82
CA ARG A 19 4.26 -2.56 -5.21
C ARG A 19 3.43 -3.66 -5.88
N LEU A 20 3.02 -4.68 -5.12
CA LEU A 20 2.31 -5.85 -5.65
C LEU A 20 0.96 -5.51 -6.29
N GLY A 21 0.18 -4.62 -5.69
CA GLY A 21 -1.14 -4.25 -6.22
C GLY A 21 -1.09 -3.52 -7.57
N ILE A 22 0.03 -2.85 -7.88
CA ILE A 22 0.21 -2.07 -9.12
C ILE A 22 0.98 -2.88 -10.16
N SER A 23 2.12 -3.47 -9.77
CA SER A 23 2.99 -4.21 -10.70
C SER A 23 2.36 -5.51 -11.21
N SER A 24 1.41 -6.12 -10.48
CA SER A 24 0.75 -7.36 -10.91
C SER A 24 -0.22 -7.16 -12.09
N VAL A 25 -0.67 -5.93 -12.34
CA VAL A 25 -1.59 -5.61 -13.45
C VAL A 25 -0.84 -5.60 -14.79
N SER A 26 0.43 -5.20 -14.81
CA SER A 26 1.20 -5.02 -16.06
C SER A 26 1.38 -6.32 -16.86
N PRO A 27 1.74 -7.48 -16.27
CA PRO A 27 1.85 -8.75 -17.01
C PRO A 27 0.50 -9.30 -17.48
N LEU A 28 -0.57 -9.05 -16.72
CA LEU A 28 -1.91 -9.55 -17.02
C LEU A 28 -2.68 -8.66 -18.02
N ILE A 29 -2.15 -7.49 -18.38
CA ILE A 29 -2.89 -6.51 -19.18
C ILE A 29 -3.33 -7.07 -20.53
N THR A 30 -2.54 -7.95 -21.15
CA THR A 30 -2.88 -8.59 -22.43
C THR A 30 -4.04 -9.58 -22.26
N VAL A 31 -4.07 -10.32 -21.13
CA VAL A 31 -5.17 -11.23 -20.79
C VAL A 31 -6.44 -10.45 -20.51
N ILE A 32 -6.37 -9.39 -19.70
CA ILE A 32 -7.49 -8.49 -19.37
C ILE A 32 -8.06 -7.85 -20.64
N LYS A 33 -7.19 -7.39 -21.56
CA LYS A 33 -7.60 -6.80 -22.83
C LYS A 33 -8.38 -7.79 -23.69
N LYS A 34 -7.92 -9.04 -23.76
CA LYS A 34 -8.58 -10.09 -24.53
C LYS A 34 -9.93 -10.49 -23.92
N ASP A 35 -9.98 -10.61 -22.59
CA ASP A 35 -11.15 -11.08 -21.85
C ASP A 35 -12.28 -10.04 -21.77
N LEU A 36 -11.95 -8.75 -21.59
CA LEU A 36 -12.93 -7.66 -21.58
C LEU A 36 -13.11 -6.98 -22.94
N ALA A 37 -12.49 -7.49 -24.01
CA ALA A 37 -12.47 -6.86 -25.34
C ALA A 37 -12.09 -5.35 -25.29
N LEU A 38 -11.08 -5.01 -24.48
CA LEU A 38 -10.69 -3.62 -24.26
C LEU A 38 -9.90 -3.04 -25.44
N THR A 39 -10.14 -1.77 -25.71
CA THR A 39 -9.31 -0.99 -26.62
C THR A 39 -7.92 -0.72 -26.02
N ASN A 40 -6.95 -0.39 -26.88
CA ASN A 40 -5.60 0.01 -26.44
C ASN A 40 -5.64 1.22 -25.49
N PHE A 41 -6.54 2.17 -25.74
CA PHE A 41 -6.74 3.35 -24.89
C PHE A 41 -7.18 2.96 -23.48
N GLN A 42 -8.18 2.09 -23.36
CA GLN A 42 -8.73 1.65 -22.06
C GLN A 42 -7.68 0.92 -21.21
N ALA A 43 -6.87 0.07 -21.82
CA ALA A 43 -5.79 -0.62 -21.12
C ALA A 43 -4.71 0.34 -20.61
N SER A 44 -4.29 1.31 -21.44
CA SER A 44 -3.34 2.33 -21.04
C SER A 44 -3.88 3.20 -19.91
N LEU A 45 -5.19 3.49 -19.93
CA LEU A 45 -5.86 4.24 -18.87
C LEU A 45 -5.77 3.49 -17.53
N LEU A 46 -6.04 2.18 -17.55
CA LEU A 46 -6.05 1.33 -16.37
C LEU A 46 -4.69 1.28 -15.65
N THR A 47 -3.60 1.31 -16.41
CA THR A 47 -2.24 1.30 -15.84
C THR A 47 -1.72 2.70 -15.50
N SER A 48 -2.22 3.75 -16.16
CA SER A 48 -1.76 5.13 -15.95
C SER A 48 -2.50 5.84 -14.82
N ILE A 49 -3.77 5.48 -14.56
CA ILE A 49 -4.58 6.06 -13.50
C ILE A 49 -3.87 6.02 -12.13
N PRO A 50 -3.33 4.86 -11.68
CA PRO A 50 -2.65 4.82 -10.40
C PRO A 50 -1.49 5.83 -10.31
N VAL A 51 -0.74 6.00 -11.39
CA VAL A 51 0.40 6.92 -11.46
C VAL A 51 -0.07 8.39 -11.44
N ILE A 52 -1.12 8.72 -12.19
CA ILE A 52 -1.73 10.04 -12.19
C ILE A 52 -2.27 10.38 -10.80
N CYS A 53 -2.96 9.43 -10.16
CA CYS A 53 -3.42 9.54 -8.78
C CYS A 53 -2.26 9.80 -7.81
N MET A 54 -1.11 9.12 -7.97
CA MET A 54 0.07 9.38 -7.14
C MET A 54 0.57 10.82 -7.23
N GLY A 55 0.58 11.41 -8.43
CA GLY A 55 0.97 12.80 -8.61
C GLY A 55 0.00 13.78 -7.97
N ILE A 56 -1.31 13.59 -8.21
CA ILE A 56 -2.35 14.51 -7.74
C ILE A 56 -2.52 14.43 -6.21
N PHE A 57 -2.53 13.21 -5.66
CA PHE A 57 -2.80 12.98 -4.23
C PHE A 57 -1.56 13.04 -3.34
N ALA A 58 -0.38 13.35 -3.88
CA ALA A 58 0.81 13.58 -3.07
C ALA A 58 0.60 14.67 -2.00
N PHE A 59 -0.17 15.72 -2.30
CA PHE A 59 -0.49 16.78 -1.35
C PHE A 59 -1.40 16.30 -0.20
N CYS A 60 -2.18 15.23 -0.39
CA CYS A 60 -3.06 14.69 0.64
C CYS A 60 -2.30 14.04 1.80
N VAL A 61 -1.01 13.74 1.63
CA VAL A 61 -0.15 13.18 2.68
C VAL A 61 -0.21 14.02 3.96
N ILE A 62 -0.02 15.33 3.83
CA ILE A 62 0.01 16.27 4.96
C ILE A 62 -1.35 16.30 5.68
N PHE A 63 -2.44 16.29 4.90
CA PHE A 63 -3.79 16.28 5.45
C PHE A 63 -4.07 15.03 6.29
N PHE A 64 -3.70 13.84 5.79
CA PHE A 64 -3.86 12.60 6.53
C PHE A 64 -2.97 12.54 7.77
N GLU A 65 -1.73 12.99 7.63
CA GLU A 65 -0.77 13.07 8.73
C GLU A 65 -1.29 13.93 9.89
N GLN A 66 -1.81 15.14 9.61
CA GLN A 66 -2.31 16.03 10.65
C GLN A 66 -3.65 15.58 11.24
N LYS A 67 -4.56 15.06 10.41
CA LYS A 67 -5.93 14.74 10.84
C LYS A 67 -6.02 13.41 11.59
N PHE A 68 -5.32 12.38 11.14
CA PHE A 68 -5.43 11.03 11.69
C PHE A 68 -4.12 10.55 12.34
N GLY A 69 -3.01 11.26 12.16
CA GLY A 69 -1.67 10.80 12.56
C GLY A 69 -1.07 9.82 11.57
N LYS A 70 0.27 9.73 11.52
CA LYS A 70 1.00 8.81 10.62
C LYS A 70 0.59 7.36 10.79
N LYS A 71 0.58 6.89 12.04
CA LYS A 71 0.33 5.50 12.43
C LYS A 71 -1.07 5.04 12.00
N SER A 72 -2.12 5.79 12.34
CA SER A 72 -3.50 5.43 11.99
C SER A 72 -3.80 5.62 10.50
N SER A 73 -3.20 6.63 9.86
CA SER A 73 -3.36 6.85 8.41
C SER A 73 -2.86 5.67 7.60
N ILE A 74 -1.64 5.18 7.89
CA ILE A 74 -1.07 4.01 7.20
C ILE A 74 -1.97 2.79 7.39
N PHE A 75 -2.48 2.55 8.61
CA PHE A 75 -3.40 1.44 8.88
C PHE A 75 -4.69 1.53 8.06
N LEU A 76 -5.37 2.67 8.09
CA LEU A 76 -6.63 2.89 7.37
C LEU A 76 -6.45 2.73 5.86
N LEU A 77 -5.36 3.28 5.32
CA LEU A 77 -5.06 3.20 3.90
C LEU A 77 -4.66 1.78 3.49
N LEU A 78 -3.95 1.01 4.33
CA LEU A 78 -3.64 -0.40 4.07
C LEU A 78 -4.90 -1.29 4.08
N LEU A 79 -5.86 -1.01 4.95
CA LEU A 79 -7.16 -1.67 4.93
C LEU A 79 -7.92 -1.34 3.64
N LEU A 80 -7.98 -0.05 3.29
CA LEU A 80 -8.67 0.39 2.07
C LEU A 80 -8.02 -0.20 0.81
N LEU A 81 -6.68 -0.24 0.76
CA LEU A 81 -5.90 -0.88 -0.30
C LEU A 81 -6.22 -2.37 -0.40
N GLY A 82 -6.24 -3.08 0.73
CA GLY A 82 -6.52 -4.52 0.78
C GLY A 82 -7.93 -4.86 0.34
N ILE A 83 -8.93 -4.12 0.86
CA ILE A 83 -10.35 -4.31 0.49
C ILE A 83 -10.56 -4.02 -1.00
N SER A 84 -9.99 -2.91 -1.50
CA SER A 84 -10.12 -2.52 -2.92
C SER A 84 -9.42 -3.48 -3.86
N THR A 85 -8.32 -4.09 -3.42
CA THR A 85 -7.61 -5.11 -4.20
C THR A 85 -8.35 -6.44 -4.18
N LEU A 86 -8.85 -6.89 -3.02
CA LEU A 86 -9.65 -8.11 -2.90
C LEU A 86 -10.95 -8.03 -3.71
N SER A 87 -11.58 -6.85 -3.72
CA SER A 87 -12.85 -6.67 -4.40
C SER A 87 -12.75 -6.82 -5.92
N ARG A 88 -11.55 -6.65 -6.51
CA ARG A 88 -11.30 -6.98 -7.93
C ARG A 88 -11.58 -8.43 -8.28
N GLY A 89 -11.53 -9.33 -7.31
CA GLY A 89 -11.87 -10.75 -7.52
C GLY A 89 -13.37 -11.01 -7.71
N LEU A 90 -14.22 -10.05 -7.35
CA LEU A 90 -15.68 -10.23 -7.31
C LEU A 90 -16.37 -9.76 -8.59
N PHE A 91 -15.82 -8.75 -9.28
CA PHE A 91 -16.47 -8.11 -10.42
C PHE A 91 -15.52 -7.92 -11.59
N THR A 92 -15.90 -8.48 -12.74
CA THR A 92 -15.13 -8.47 -13.99
C THR A 92 -15.50 -7.31 -14.92
N ASN A 93 -15.81 -6.13 -14.38
CA ASN A 93 -16.25 -4.98 -15.17
C ASN A 93 -15.12 -3.94 -15.30
N TYR A 94 -14.90 -3.43 -16.51
CA TYR A 94 -13.90 -2.39 -16.80
C TYR A 94 -14.04 -1.16 -15.89
N PHE A 95 -15.26 -0.64 -15.71
CA PHE A 95 -15.49 0.53 -14.85
C PHE A 95 -15.15 0.25 -13.38
N TYR A 96 -15.37 -0.99 -12.94
CA TYR A 96 -15.02 -1.42 -11.59
C TYR A 96 -13.49 -1.56 -11.41
N LEU A 97 -12.79 -2.08 -12.42
CA LEU A 97 -11.32 -2.13 -12.43
C LEU A 97 -10.70 -0.73 -12.41
N LEU A 98 -11.28 0.21 -13.16
CA LEU A 98 -10.86 1.61 -13.13
C LEU A 98 -11.07 2.24 -11.75
N PHE A 99 -12.24 2.04 -11.15
CA PHE A 99 -12.56 2.58 -9.84
C PHE A 99 -11.62 2.02 -8.76
N THR A 100 -11.40 0.71 -8.75
CA THR A 100 -10.43 0.08 -7.83
C THR A 100 -8.99 0.53 -8.13
N ALA A 101 -8.59 0.71 -9.40
CA ALA A 101 -7.27 1.26 -9.76
C ALA A 101 -7.06 2.67 -9.21
N PHE A 102 -8.09 3.51 -9.28
CA PHE A 102 -8.07 4.86 -8.72
C PHE A 102 -7.88 4.83 -7.21
N ILE A 103 -8.64 3.99 -6.49
CA ILE A 103 -8.51 3.86 -5.03
C ILE A 103 -7.14 3.30 -4.63
N ILE A 104 -6.65 2.29 -5.35
CA ILE A 104 -5.30 1.72 -5.14
C ILE A 104 -4.24 2.81 -5.34
N GLY A 105 -4.34 3.59 -6.42
CA GLY A 105 -3.47 4.73 -6.69
C GLY A 105 -3.46 5.75 -5.56
N PHE A 106 -4.65 6.14 -5.09
CA PHE A 106 -4.83 7.04 -3.94
C PHE A 106 -4.17 6.51 -2.66
N CYS A 107 -4.37 5.22 -2.34
CA CYS A 107 -3.78 4.63 -1.14
C CYS A 107 -2.26 4.62 -1.21
N VAL A 108 -1.69 4.15 -2.32
CA VAL A 108 -0.23 4.04 -2.48
C VAL A 108 0.43 5.42 -2.54
N ALA A 109 -0.24 6.42 -3.14
CA ALA A 109 0.21 7.83 -3.15
C ALA A 109 0.50 8.37 -1.75
N ILE A 110 -0.30 7.96 -0.78
CA ILE A 110 -0.22 8.47 0.59
C ILE A 110 0.65 7.57 1.46
N ILE A 111 0.51 6.23 1.36
CA ILE A 111 1.25 5.30 2.23
C ILE A 111 2.76 5.40 2.02
N GLY A 112 3.24 5.53 0.77
CA GLY A 112 4.67 5.56 0.47
C GLY A 112 5.41 6.71 1.20
N PRO A 113 5.00 7.98 0.98
CA PRO A 113 5.55 9.12 1.69
C PRO A 113 5.39 9.02 3.21
N LEU A 114 4.20 8.64 3.71
CA LEU A 114 3.98 8.47 5.16
C LEU A 114 4.92 7.43 5.78
N LEU A 115 5.14 6.30 5.10
CA LEU A 115 6.00 5.24 5.59
C LEU A 115 7.47 5.67 5.61
N SER A 116 7.95 6.29 4.53
CA SER A 116 9.32 6.83 4.49
C SER A 116 9.56 7.94 5.52
N GLY A 117 8.55 8.79 5.75
CA GLY A 117 8.57 9.82 6.79
C GLY A 117 8.54 9.21 8.20
N PHE A 118 7.77 8.14 8.41
CA PHE A 118 7.75 7.38 9.66
C PHE A 118 9.12 6.76 9.97
N ILE A 119 9.77 6.13 8.98
CA ILE A 119 11.10 5.54 9.13
C ILE A 119 12.13 6.58 9.57
N LYS A 120 12.14 7.75 8.92
CA LYS A 120 13.09 8.82 9.24
C LYS A 120 12.87 9.41 10.63
N GLN A 121 11.62 9.48 11.08
CA GLN A 121 11.28 10.07 12.38
C GLN A 121 11.54 9.12 13.55
N GLU A 122 11.13 7.85 13.43
CA GLU A 122 11.22 6.87 14.52
C GLU A 122 12.60 6.19 14.59
N PHE A 123 13.33 6.13 13.48
CA PHE A 123 14.64 5.49 13.40
C PHE A 123 15.69 6.40 12.75
N PRO A 124 15.96 7.59 13.30
CA PRO A 124 16.89 8.56 12.70
C PRO A 124 18.28 7.98 12.49
N GLU A 125 18.81 7.22 13.46
CA GLU A 125 20.14 6.58 13.41
C GLU A 125 20.25 5.49 12.33
N ASN A 126 19.16 4.78 12.02
CA ASN A 126 19.15 3.64 11.10
C ASN A 126 18.33 3.90 9.82
N SER A 127 17.99 5.17 9.57
CA SER A 127 17.08 5.58 8.50
C SER A 127 17.57 5.14 7.12
N GLY A 128 18.87 5.28 6.84
CA GLY A 128 19.48 4.85 5.57
C GLY A 128 19.31 3.34 5.31
N LEU A 129 19.57 2.50 6.31
CA LEU A 129 19.43 1.05 6.20
C LEU A 129 17.97 0.65 5.99
N LEU A 130 17.04 1.24 6.76
CA LEU A 130 15.61 0.95 6.65
C LEU A 130 15.01 1.42 5.32
N ILE A 131 15.45 2.57 4.80
CA ILE A 131 15.07 3.05 3.46
C ILE A 131 15.66 2.11 2.37
N GLY A 132 16.85 1.58 2.59
CA GLY A 132 17.44 0.54 1.74
C GLY A 132 16.57 -0.73 1.71
N VAL A 133 16.18 -1.25 2.89
CA VAL A 133 15.27 -2.39 3.00
C VAL A 133 13.91 -2.09 2.36
N TYR A 134 13.34 -0.92 2.61
CA TYR A 134 12.11 -0.43 1.97
C TYR A 134 12.21 -0.51 0.44
N SER A 135 13.32 -0.04 -0.13
CA SER A 135 13.53 0.00 -1.58
C SER A 135 13.74 -1.40 -2.16
N LEU A 136 14.51 -2.25 -1.48
CA LEU A 136 14.68 -3.66 -1.84
C LEU A 136 13.36 -4.42 -1.80
N ALA A 137 12.54 -4.20 -0.76
CA ALA A 137 11.22 -4.79 -0.63
C ALA A 137 10.30 -4.39 -1.78
N MET A 138 10.29 -3.11 -2.18
CA MET A 138 9.53 -2.66 -3.34
C MET A 138 10.02 -3.34 -4.63
N GLY A 139 11.34 -3.42 -4.85
CA GLY A 139 11.92 -4.08 -6.02
C GLY A 139 11.53 -5.57 -6.09
N LEU A 140 11.72 -6.29 -4.99
CA LEU A 140 11.31 -7.69 -4.85
C LEU A 140 9.81 -7.85 -5.08
N GLY A 141 8.98 -6.96 -4.52
CA GLY A 141 7.54 -6.98 -4.73
C GLY A 141 7.16 -6.87 -6.21
N SER A 142 7.85 -6.02 -6.98
CA SER A 142 7.62 -5.92 -8.42
C SER A 142 8.04 -7.19 -9.16
N THR A 143 9.18 -7.77 -8.82
CA THR A 143 9.67 -9.01 -9.45
C THR A 143 8.75 -10.18 -9.13
N PHE A 144 8.31 -10.33 -7.89
CA PHE A 144 7.35 -11.36 -7.49
C PHE A 144 6.00 -11.17 -8.17
N ALA A 145 5.49 -9.94 -8.20
CA ALA A 145 4.23 -9.63 -8.89
C ALA A 145 4.28 -10.06 -10.36
N SER A 146 5.36 -9.70 -11.07
CA SER A 146 5.51 -10.03 -12.49
C SER A 146 5.78 -11.52 -12.72
N GLY A 147 6.65 -12.11 -11.92
CA GLY A 147 7.04 -13.52 -12.06
C GLY A 147 5.90 -14.48 -11.76
N PHE A 148 5.07 -14.20 -10.75
CA PHE A 148 3.98 -15.09 -10.34
C PHE A 148 2.63 -14.76 -10.98
N ALA A 149 2.48 -13.62 -11.67
CA ALA A 149 1.20 -13.22 -12.26
C ALA A 149 0.61 -14.28 -13.20
N LEU A 150 1.42 -14.85 -14.11
CA LEU A 150 0.96 -15.87 -15.06
C LEU A 150 0.69 -17.20 -14.35
N PHE A 151 1.59 -17.64 -13.45
CA PHE A 151 1.39 -18.86 -12.67
C PHE A 151 0.11 -18.83 -11.82
N LEU A 152 -0.19 -17.69 -11.17
CA LEU A 152 -1.43 -17.52 -10.41
C LEU A 152 -2.66 -17.48 -11.33
N ALA A 153 -2.57 -16.84 -12.49
CA ALA A 153 -3.69 -16.80 -13.43
C ALA A 153 -4.04 -18.22 -13.92
N ASP A 154 -3.05 -19.04 -14.24
CA ASP A 154 -3.23 -20.44 -14.63
C ASP A 154 -3.75 -21.30 -13.46
N TYR A 155 -3.24 -21.09 -12.24
CA TYR A 155 -3.71 -21.78 -11.04
C TYR A 155 -5.20 -21.52 -10.73
N PHE A 156 -5.72 -20.37 -11.13
CA PHE A 156 -7.14 -20.00 -10.98
C PHE A 156 -7.97 -20.27 -12.24
N ASP A 157 -7.59 -21.23 -13.08
CA ASP A 157 -8.26 -21.61 -14.34
C ASP A 157 -8.43 -20.43 -15.32
N GLY A 158 -7.41 -19.58 -15.45
CA GLY A 158 -7.47 -18.36 -16.28
C GLY A 158 -8.12 -17.16 -15.56
N GLY A 159 -8.45 -17.29 -14.28
CA GLY A 159 -9.05 -16.26 -13.44
C GLY A 159 -8.09 -15.14 -13.06
N TRP A 160 -7.73 -14.28 -14.01
CA TRP A 160 -6.87 -13.11 -13.78
C TRP A 160 -7.40 -12.18 -12.67
N ASN A 161 -8.72 -12.08 -12.49
CA ASN A 161 -9.34 -11.34 -11.38
C ASN A 161 -8.92 -11.88 -10.01
N LYS A 162 -8.93 -13.22 -9.85
CA LYS A 162 -8.54 -13.88 -8.60
C LYS A 162 -7.04 -13.77 -8.36
N SER A 163 -6.25 -13.87 -9.44
CA SER A 163 -4.81 -13.61 -9.39
C SER A 163 -4.46 -12.19 -8.94
N LEU A 164 -5.29 -11.19 -9.26
CA LEU A 164 -5.11 -9.82 -8.74
C LEU A 164 -5.62 -9.69 -7.30
N ALA A 165 -6.73 -10.35 -6.96
CA ALA A 165 -7.38 -10.25 -5.66
C ALA A 165 -6.55 -10.82 -4.50
N ILE A 166 -5.80 -11.91 -4.74
CA ILE A 166 -5.02 -12.58 -3.69
C ILE A 166 -3.96 -11.66 -3.05
N TRP A 167 -3.46 -10.66 -3.79
CA TRP A 167 -2.54 -9.67 -3.26
C TRP A 167 -3.19 -8.74 -2.22
N GLY A 168 -4.51 -8.59 -2.28
CA GLY A 168 -5.26 -7.87 -1.26
C GLY A 168 -5.28 -8.58 0.09
N SER A 169 -5.27 -9.92 0.12
CA SER A 169 -5.09 -10.69 1.36
C SER A 169 -3.76 -10.35 2.03
N LEU A 170 -2.69 -10.23 1.24
CA LEU A 170 -1.38 -9.84 1.76
C LEU A 170 -1.39 -8.41 2.33
N SER A 171 -2.17 -7.50 1.74
CA SER A 171 -2.35 -6.13 2.26
C SER A 171 -3.06 -6.13 3.61
N LEU A 172 -4.10 -6.96 3.76
CA LEU A 172 -4.82 -7.09 5.03
C LEU A 172 -3.94 -7.69 6.11
N ILE A 173 -3.12 -8.70 5.79
CA ILE A 173 -2.13 -9.27 6.72
C ILE A 173 -1.17 -8.16 7.18
N SER A 174 -0.61 -7.38 6.24
CA SER A 174 0.25 -6.25 6.57
C SER A 174 -0.45 -5.20 7.44
N ALA A 175 -1.74 -4.92 7.21
CA ALA A 175 -2.53 -4.01 8.03
C ALA A 175 -2.70 -4.52 9.47
N ILE A 176 -2.99 -5.81 9.65
CA ILE A 176 -3.12 -6.44 10.98
C ILE A 176 -1.79 -6.37 11.73
N PHE A 177 -0.69 -6.73 11.06
CA PHE A 177 0.65 -6.63 11.64
C PHE A 177 1.00 -5.19 12.03
N TRP A 178 0.63 -4.21 11.19
CA TRP A 178 0.82 -2.79 11.49
C TRP A 178 0.05 -2.37 12.74
N LYS A 179 -1.24 -2.71 12.83
CA LYS A 179 -2.08 -2.39 14.00
C LYS A 179 -1.49 -2.95 15.28
N ASN A 180 -1.15 -4.25 15.29
CA ASN A 180 -0.62 -4.91 16.48
C ASN A 180 0.69 -4.26 16.95
N LYS A 181 1.58 -3.90 16.02
CA LYS A 181 2.85 -3.25 16.36
C LYS A 181 2.69 -1.84 16.91
N ILE A 182 1.80 -1.06 16.28
CA ILE A 182 1.58 0.33 16.66
C ILE A 182 0.90 0.43 18.02
N SER A 183 0.03 -0.54 18.35
CA SER A 183 -0.68 -0.57 19.63
C SER A 183 0.25 -0.79 20.82
N ASP A 184 1.35 -1.53 20.65
CA ASP A 184 2.37 -1.76 21.68
C ASP A 184 3.23 -0.52 21.99
N ASP A 185 3.27 0.45 21.07
CA ASP A 185 4.10 1.66 21.15
C ASP A 185 3.29 2.89 21.59
N THR A 186 2.23 2.68 22.39
CA THR A 186 1.43 3.76 22.98
C THR A 186 1.90 4.00 24.43
N PRO A 187 2.78 4.98 24.72
CA PRO A 187 2.97 5.45 26.08
C PRO A 187 1.74 6.25 26.46
N SER A 188 1.17 5.89 27.61
CA SER A 188 0.28 6.69 28.43
C SER A 188 0.89 8.08 28.74
N SER A 189 0.73 9.06 27.87
CA SER A 189 1.00 10.47 28.21
C SER A 189 -0.01 11.41 27.58
N ILE A 190 -1.29 11.22 27.91
CA ILE A 190 -2.21 12.34 28.00
C ILE A 190 -1.89 13.00 29.35
N MET A 191 -0.90 13.91 29.38
CA MET A 191 -0.85 14.90 30.46
C MET A 191 -1.61 16.13 29.96
N PRO A 192 -2.65 16.59 30.67
CA PRO A 192 -3.30 17.84 30.34
C PRO A 192 -2.29 18.97 30.51
N VAL A 193 -2.17 19.79 29.48
CA VAL A 193 -1.47 21.09 29.50
C VAL A 193 -2.17 21.95 30.56
N ASN A 194 -1.70 21.88 31.81
CA ASN A 194 -2.14 22.80 32.86
C ASN A 194 -1.33 24.09 32.72
N GLN A 195 -1.97 25.03 32.04
CA GLN A 195 -1.58 26.41 31.87
C GLN A 195 -1.55 27.11 33.24
N LYS A 196 -0.41 27.06 33.95
CA LYS A 196 -0.08 28.05 34.98
C LYS A 196 0.89 29.07 34.41
N ILE A 197 0.32 30.09 33.78
CA ILE A 197 1.00 31.37 33.57
C ILE A 197 1.08 32.02 34.95
N ARG A 198 2.22 31.87 35.64
CA ARG A 198 2.65 32.81 36.66
C ARG A 198 3.73 33.67 36.03
N LEU A 199 3.37 34.88 35.67
CA LEU A 199 4.35 35.95 35.45
C LEU A 199 4.69 36.60 36.80
N PRO A 200 5.92 37.08 36.98
CA PRO A 200 6.42 37.71 38.20
C PRO A 200 5.80 39.08 38.49
#